data_AF-A0A381FI38-F1
#
_entry.id   AF-A0A381FI38-F1
#
_cell.length_a   1.000
_cell.length_b   1.000
_cell.length_c   1.000
_cell.angle_alpha   90.00
_cell.angle_beta   90.00
_cell.angle_gamma   90.00
#
_symmetry.space_group_name_H-M   'P 1'
#
loop_
_entity.id
_entity.type
_entity.pdbx_description
1 polymer ?
#
loop_
_entity_poly.entity_id
_entity_poly.type
_entity_poly.pdbx_seq_one_letter_code
_entity_poly.pdbx_strand_id
1 'polypeptide(L)'
;MCARCTGIYLGFFIMIPLLWFYQIGMIISIILILPTLIDGLTQAYLNRESTNFLRFSTGILAGIGMSGFSERITYHTYKFIELLLS
;
A
#
# COMPACT_ATOMS: atom_id res chain seq x y z
N MET A 1 7.68 5.14 -17.30
CA MET A 1 7.01 4.76 -16.03
C MET A 1 6.37 3.39 -16.21
N CYS A 2 6.58 2.46 -15.28
CA CYS A 2 6.04 1.08 -15.34
C CYS A 2 4.57 1.04 -14.89
N ALA A 3 3.77 0.14 -15.45
CA ALA A 3 2.35 -0.07 -15.09
C ALA A 3 2.15 -0.36 -13.59
N ARG A 4 3.14 -0.97 -12.92
CA ARG A 4 3.10 -1.19 -11.47
C ARG A 4 3.21 0.11 -10.67
N CYS A 5 4.17 0.96 -11.04
CA CYS A 5 4.41 2.24 -10.37
C CYS A 5 3.24 3.20 -10.57
N THR A 6 2.65 3.24 -11.77
CA THR A 6 1.47 4.07 -12.04
C THR A 6 0.28 3.63 -11.19
N GLY A 7 0.05 2.31 -11.04
CA GLY A 7 -0.98 1.78 -10.15
C GLY A 7 -0.75 2.18 -8.70
N ILE A 8 0.47 2.04 -8.19
CA ILE A 8 0.85 2.41 -6.82
C ILE A 8 0.61 3.90 -6.56
N TYR A 9 1.10 4.78 -7.43
CA TYR A 9 0.93 6.23 -7.25
C TYR A 9 -0.53 6.64 -7.30
N LEU A 10 -1.31 6.03 -8.20
CA LEU A 10 -2.73 6.32 -8.34
C LEU A 10 -3.54 5.84 -7.12
N GLY A 11 -3.27 4.63 -6.62
CA GLY A 11 -3.90 4.11 -5.40
C GLY A 11 -3.58 4.95 -4.17
N PHE A 12 -2.31 5.38 -4.04
CA PHE A 12 -1.89 6.26 -2.95
C PHE A 12 -2.56 7.64 -3.03
N PHE A 13 -2.57 8.25 -4.22
CA PHE A 13 -3.17 9.57 -4.44
C PHE A 13 -4.67 9.59 -4.17
N ILE A 14 -5.40 8.52 -4.55
CA ILE A 14 -6.84 8.39 -4.29
C ILE A 14 -7.13 8.21 -2.80
N MET A 15 -6.30 7.46 -2.09
CA MET A 15 -6.59 7.14 -0.69
C MET A 15 -6.26 8.25 0.29
N ILE A 16 -5.28 9.13 0.01
CA ILE A 16 -4.97 10.27 0.90
C ILE A 16 -6.22 11.07 1.31
N PRO A 17 -7.08 11.56 0.38
CA PRO A 17 -8.28 12.29 0.78
C PRO A 17 -9.35 11.40 1.43
N LEU A 18 -9.40 10.11 1.09
CA LEU A 18 -10.37 9.16 1.67
C LEU A 18 -10.02 8.75 3.10
N LEU A 19 -8.74 8.79 3.49
CA LEU A 19 -8.29 8.45 4.84
C LEU A 19 -8.90 9.35 5.93
N TRP A 20 -9.35 10.55 5.59
CA TRP A 20 -10.11 11.39 6.53
C TRP A 20 -11.43 10.72 6.93
N PHE A 21 -12.09 10.03 6.00
CA PHE A 21 -13.39 9.40 6.24
C PHE A 21 -13.29 7.92 6.61
N TYR A 22 -12.27 7.23 6.11
CA TYR A 22 -12.13 5.79 6.27
C TYR A 22 -10.74 5.41 6.79
N GLN A 23 -10.69 4.91 8.02
CA GLN A 23 -9.46 4.41 8.62
C GLN A 23 -9.26 2.94 8.25
N ILE A 24 -8.16 2.65 7.57
CA ILE A 24 -7.79 1.28 7.23
C ILE A 24 -7.00 0.69 8.40
N GLY A 25 -7.48 -0.42 8.95
CA GLY A 25 -6.75 -1.14 10.00
C GLY A 25 -5.41 -1.68 9.49
N MET A 26 -4.40 -1.74 10.36
CA MET A 26 -3.03 -2.17 10.01
C MET A 26 -2.98 -3.54 9.31
N ILE A 27 -3.80 -4.49 9.76
CA ILE A 27 -3.89 -5.84 9.18
C ILE A 27 -4.42 -5.77 7.75
N ILE A 28 -5.46 -4.96 7.51
CA ILE A 28 -6.09 -4.82 6.20
C ILE A 28 -5.10 -4.17 5.22
N SER A 29 -4.35 -3.17 5.67
CA SER A 29 -3.28 -2.53 4.90
C SER A 29 -2.23 -3.53 4.41
N ILE A 30 -1.80 -4.45 5.27
CA ILE A 30 -0.82 -5.49 4.91
C ILE A 30 -1.43 -6.47 3.89
N ILE A 31 -2.68 -6.89 4.09
CA ILE A 31 -3.39 -7.78 3.16
C ILE A 31 -3.52 -7.14 1.77
N LEU A 32 -3.74 -5.84 1.69
CA LEU A 32 -3.83 -5.08 0.43
C LEU A 32 -2.48 -4.99 -0.31
N ILE A 33 -1.35 -5.04 0.41
CA ILE A 33 -0.01 -5.00 -0.19
C ILE A 33 0.43 -6.38 -0.71
N LEU A 34 0.00 -7.46 -0.05
CA LEU A 34 0.33 -8.84 -0.42
C LEU A 34 0.13 -9.20 -1.90
N PRO A 35 -0.99 -8.86 -2.60
CA PRO A 35 -1.18 -9.26 -3.99
C PRO A 35 -0.08 -8.73 -4.92
N THR A 36 0.42 -7.52 -4.70
CA THR A 36 1.52 -6.93 -5.48
C THR A 36 2.84 -7.58 -5.16
N LEU A 37 3.07 -7.96 -3.91
CA LEU A 37 4.24 -8.71 -3.50
C LEU A 37 4.26 -10.09 -4.15
N ILE A 38 3.14 -10.82 -4.09
CA ILE A 38 2.99 -12.16 -4.67
C ILE A 38 3.13 -12.09 -6.19
N ASP A 39 2.51 -11.11 -6.87
CA ASP A 39 2.71 -10.90 -8.30
C ASP A 39 4.19 -10.62 -8.62
N GLY A 40 4.86 -9.76 -7.84
CA GLY A 40 6.29 -9.49 -8.00
C GLY A 40 7.18 -10.71 -7.79
N LEU A 41 6.94 -11.48 -6.74
CA LEU A 41 7.70 -12.69 -6.41
C LEU A 41 7.47 -13.78 -7.46
N THR A 42 6.22 -14.06 -7.83
CA THR A 42 5.93 -15.07 -8.85
C THR A 42 6.51 -14.67 -10.21
N GLN A 43 6.50 -13.39 -10.56
CA GLN A 43 7.15 -12.90 -11.78
C GLN A 43 8.67 -13.09 -11.75
N ALA A 44 9.33 -12.86 -10.60
CA ALA A 44 10.78 -12.98 -10.46
C ALA A 44 11.27 -14.45 -10.38
N TYR A 45 10.53 -15.31 -9.66
CA TYR A 45 10.95 -16.70 -9.42
C TYR A 45 10.41 -17.70 -10.45
N LEU A 46 9.22 -17.47 -11.02
CA LEU A 46 8.60 -18.40 -11.98
C LEU A 46 8.76 -17.94 -13.44
N ASN A 47 9.47 -16.85 -13.71
CA ASN A 47 9.61 -16.26 -15.06
C ASN A 47 8.26 -16.09 -15.78
N ARG A 48 7.19 -15.85 -15.02
CA ARG A 48 5.86 -15.61 -15.57
C ARG A 48 5.81 -14.21 -16.19
N GLU A 49 5.36 -14.11 -17.44
CA GLU A 49 4.96 -12.85 -18.05
C GLU A 49 3.72 -12.29 -17.32
N SER A 50 3.91 -11.24 -16.51
CA SER A 50 2.81 -10.53 -15.86
C SER A 50 2.26 -9.45 -16.79
N THR A 51 0.95 -9.46 -17.03
CA THR A 51 0.31 -8.52 -17.94
C THR A 51 0.25 -7.12 -17.33
N ASN A 52 0.35 -6.09 -18.16
CA ASN A 52 0.33 -4.69 -17.68
C ASN A 52 -0.95 -4.35 -16.91
N PHE A 53 -2.08 -4.96 -17.26
CA PHE A 53 -3.35 -4.79 -16.55
C PHE A 53 -3.28 -5.35 -15.11
N LEU A 54 -2.73 -6.56 -14.95
CA LEU A 54 -2.61 -7.21 -13.63
C LEU A 54 -1.60 -6.48 -12.73
N ARG A 55 -0.49 -6.00 -13.30
CA ARG A 55 0.50 -5.17 -12.60
C ARG A 55 -0.09 -3.85 -12.11
N PHE A 56 -0.97 -3.25 -12.91
CA PHE A 56 -1.64 -2.01 -12.56
C PHE A 56 -2.68 -2.21 -11.46
N SER A 57 -3.55 -3.24 -11.58
CA SER A 57 -4.59 -3.51 -10.59
C SER A 57 -4.02 -3.91 -9.23
N THR A 58 -2.99 -4.77 -9.21
CA THR A 58 -2.30 -5.11 -7.96
C THR A 58 -1.59 -3.87 -7.40
N GLY A 59 -0.91 -3.09 -8.25
CA GLY A 59 -0.30 -1.82 -7.89
C GLY A 59 -1.25 -0.86 -7.15
N ILE A 60 -2.49 -0.70 -7.62
CA ILE A 60 -3.51 0.13 -6.96
C ILE A 60 -3.79 -0.38 -5.54
N LEU A 61 -4.00 -1.69 -5.36
CA LEU A 61 -4.26 -2.29 -4.04
C LEU A 61 -3.09 -2.03 -3.08
N ALA A 62 -1.85 -2.18 -3.55
CA ALA A 62 -0.68 -1.86 -2.74
C ALA A 62 -0.59 -0.36 -2.40
N GLY A 63 -0.93 0.53 -3.33
CA GLY A 63 -0.99 1.97 -3.07
C GLY A 63 -1.97 2.33 -1.95
N ILE A 64 -3.17 1.72 -1.97
CA ILE A 64 -4.21 1.87 -0.94
C ILE A 64 -3.76 1.31 0.41
N GLY A 65 -3.12 0.14 0.41
CA GLY A 65 -2.58 -0.45 1.64
C GLY A 65 -1.46 0.38 2.24
N MET A 66 -0.55 0.92 1.42
CA MET A 66 0.57 1.75 1.89
C MET A 66 0.10 3.06 2.51
N SER A 67 -0.91 3.73 1.94
CA SER A 67 -1.46 4.96 2.52
C SER A 67 -2.06 4.70 3.91
N GLY A 68 -2.86 3.64 4.06
CA GLY A 68 -3.44 3.26 5.36
C GLY A 68 -2.38 2.84 6.38
N PHE A 69 -1.35 2.12 5.95
CA PHE A 69 -0.23 1.75 6.82
C PHE A 69 0.54 2.98 7.33
N SER A 70 0.77 3.97 6.47
CA SER A 70 1.50 5.19 6.81
C SER A 70 0.78 6.02 7.88
N GLU A 71 -0.55 6.21 7.77
CA GLU A 71 -1.36 6.91 8.76
C GLU A 71 -1.27 6.27 10.15
N ARG A 72 -1.38 4.93 10.19
CA ARG A 72 -1.36 4.20 11.45
C ARG A 72 -0.01 4.23 12.14
N ILE A 73 1.08 4.15 11.37
CA ILE A 73 2.44 4.32 11.91
C ILE A 73 2.59 5.70 12.52
N THR A 74 2.22 6.74 11.78
CA THR A 74 2.33 8.12 12.23
C THR A 74 1.61 8.35 13.55
N TYR A 75 0.38 7.83 13.71
CA TYR A 75 -0.34 7.89 14.99
C TYR A 75 0.42 7.23 16.15
N HIS A 76 0.97 6.02 15.95
CA HIS A 76 1.74 5.34 16.97
C HIS A 76 3.03 6.07 17.33
N THR A 77 3.71 6.65 16.34
CA THR A 77 4.92 7.46 16.56
C THR A 77 4.63 8.72 17.36
N TYR A 78 3.56 9.46 17.04
CA TYR A 78 3.17 10.65 17.81
C TYR A 78 2.88 10.31 19.28
N LYS A 79 2.12 9.25 19.54
CA LYS A 79 1.81 8.80 20.91
C LYS A 79 3.05 8.36 21.68
N PHE A 80 4.01 7.71 21.00
CA PHE A 80 5.28 7.33 21.60
C PHE A 80 6.13 8.55 21.97
N ILE A 81 6.18 9.57 21.10
CA ILE A 81 6.91 10.82 21.37
C ILE A 81 6.28 11.57 22.55
N GLU A 82 4.95 11.65 22.61
CA GLU A 82 4.25 12.29 23.73
C GLU A 82 4.53 11.59 25.07
N LEU A 83 4.54 10.26 25.09
CA LEU A 83 4.92 9.47 26.26
C LEU A 83 6.37 9.73 26.70
N LEU A 84 7.27 9.99 25.75
CA LEU A 84 8.69 10.21 26.01
C LEU A 84 8.98 11.64 26.51
N LEU A 85 8.11 12.59 26.19
CA LEU A 85 8.19 13.99 26.63
C LEU A 85 7.47 14.25 27.97
N SER A 86 6.60 13.32 28.41
CA SER A 86 5.94 13.34 29.72
C SER A 86 6.79 12.66 30.80
#